data_AF-C0DSR6-F1
#
_entry.id   AF-C0DSR6-F1
#
_cell.length_a   1.000
_cell.length_b   1.000
_cell.length_c   1.000
_cell.angle_alpha   90.00
_cell.angle_beta   90.00
_cell.angle_gamma   90.00
#
_symmetry.space_group_name_H-M   'P 1'
#
loop_
_entity.id
_entity.type
_entity.pdbx_description
1 polymer ?
#
loop_
_entity_poly.entity_id
_entity_poly.type
_entity_poly.pdbx_seq_one_letter_code
_entity_poly.pdbx_strand_id
1 'polypeptide(L)'
;MNQAFKIRCPLPHCTGWVTQLDHEDGSLFMCDDCGQVWETKAELDAAIAAIIERFPYRAAVYRQTAEGFAAVPEAEEPADYETQVNQEPWA
;
A
#
# COMPACT_ATOMS: atom_id res chain seq x y z
N MET A 1 -9.07 -13.81 15.13
CA MET A 1 -9.55 -12.73 14.22
C MET A 1 -8.66 -12.80 13.00
N ASN A 2 -9.17 -13.31 11.87
CA ASN A 2 -8.42 -13.23 10.61
C ASN A 2 -8.31 -11.75 10.27
N GLN A 3 -7.13 -11.18 10.43
CA GLN A 3 -6.87 -9.82 9.98
C GLN A 3 -6.89 -9.89 8.45
N ALA A 4 -7.95 -9.38 7.83
CA ALA A 4 -8.01 -9.22 6.39
C ALA A 4 -6.79 -8.39 5.96
N PHE A 5 -6.04 -8.86 4.97
CA PHE A 5 -4.88 -8.14 4.45
C PHE A 5 -5.27 -6.70 4.12
N LYS A 6 -4.55 -5.72 4.68
CA LYS A 6 -4.78 -4.30 4.47
C LYS A 6 -3.45 -3.55 4.55
N ILE A 7 -3.15 -2.68 3.58
CA ILE A 7 -1.90 -1.92 3.51
C ILE A 7 -2.10 -0.59 2.78
N ARG A 8 -1.28 0.44 3.03
CA ARG A 8 -1.42 1.74 2.34
C ARG A 8 -1.17 1.59 0.83
N CYS A 9 -1.87 2.39 0.04
CA CYS A 9 -1.73 2.40 -1.41
C CYS A 9 -0.35 2.92 -1.84
N PRO A 10 0.36 2.21 -2.75
CA PRO A 10 1.63 2.66 -3.27
C PRO A 10 1.51 3.60 -4.49
N LEU A 11 0.31 4.08 -4.84
CA LEU A 11 0.18 5.09 -5.89
C LEU A 11 0.45 6.50 -5.36
N PRO A 12 1.09 7.36 -6.17
CA PRO A 12 1.23 8.76 -5.84
C PRO A 12 -0.13 9.41 -5.57
N HIS A 13 -0.19 10.37 -4.64
CA HIS A 13 -1.42 11.07 -4.22
C HIS A 13 -2.52 10.23 -3.59
N CYS A 14 -2.38 8.91 -3.50
CA CYS A 14 -3.40 8.06 -2.90
C CYS A 14 -3.08 7.76 -1.44
N THR A 15 -4.00 8.13 -0.56
CA THR A 15 -3.98 7.78 0.87
C THR A 15 -4.84 6.56 1.18
N GLY A 16 -5.53 5.98 0.20
CA GLY A 16 -6.38 4.81 0.37
C GLY A 16 -5.65 3.54 0.81
N TRP A 17 -6.44 2.48 0.97
CA TRP A 17 -5.99 1.20 1.47
C TRP A 17 -6.17 0.11 0.43
N VAL A 18 -5.12 -0.68 0.24
CA VAL A 18 -5.16 -1.89 -0.56
C VAL A 18 -5.64 -3.03 0.32
N THR A 19 -6.66 -3.73 -0.13
CA THR A 19 -7.18 -4.94 0.52
C THR A 19 -7.09 -6.13 -0.42
N GLN A 20 -6.96 -7.33 0.15
CA GLN A 20 -7.03 -8.58 -0.62
C GLN A 20 -8.50 -8.95 -0.82
N LEU A 21 -8.86 -9.23 -2.07
CA LEU A 21 -10.17 -9.72 -2.47
C LEU A 21 -10.01 -11.13 -3.01
N ASP A 22 -10.74 -12.08 -2.42
CA ASP A 22 -10.78 -13.46 -2.89
C ASP A 22 -11.77 -13.59 -4.05
N HIS A 23 -11.34 -14.23 -5.13
CA HIS A 23 -12.11 -14.51 -6.34
C HIS A 23 -12.05 -16.01 -6.68
N GLU A 24 -12.96 -16.51 -7.53
CA GLU A 24 -13.02 -17.93 -7.92
C GLU A 24 -11.73 -18.44 -8.59
N ASP A 25 -10.98 -17.55 -9.24
CA ASP A 25 -9.75 -17.86 -10.00
C ASP A 25 -8.45 -17.44 -9.29
N GLY A 26 -8.53 -16.94 -8.04
CA GLY A 26 -7.38 -16.45 -7.28
C GLY A 26 -7.71 -15.27 -6.38
N SER A 27 -6.72 -14.69 -5.72
CA SER A 27 -6.90 -13.43 -4.97
C SER A 27 -6.28 -12.27 -5.75
N LEU A 28 -6.94 -11.11 -5.71
CA LEU A 28 -6.42 -9.85 -6.22
C LEU A 28 -6.30 -8.82 -5.10
N PHE A 29 -5.54 -7.76 -5.35
CA PHE A 29 -5.34 -6.67 -4.40
C PHE A 29 -5.90 -5.39 -5.02
N MET A 30 -6.75 -4.68 -4.30
CA MET A 30 -7.40 -3.49 -4.83
C MET A 30 -7.39 -2.36 -3.80
N CYS A 31 -7.07 -1.15 -4.27
CA CYS A 31 -7.23 0.06 -3.48
C CYS A 31 -8.70 0.50 -3.45
N ASP A 32 -9.24 0.76 -2.26
CA ASP A 32 -10.62 1.21 -2.03
C ASP A 32 -10.89 2.67 -2.46
N ASP A 33 -9.84 3.47 -2.67
CA ASP A 33 -9.94 4.90 -2.95
C ASP A 33 -9.68 5.22 -4.43
N CYS A 34 -8.52 4.82 -4.97
CA CYS A 34 -8.16 5.09 -6.37
C CYS A 34 -8.59 3.99 -7.36
N GLY A 35 -9.06 2.84 -6.86
CA GLY A 35 -9.50 1.72 -7.69
C GLY A 35 -8.39 0.95 -8.41
N GLN A 36 -7.11 1.25 -8.14
CA GLN A 36 -5.99 0.50 -8.71
C GLN A 36 -6.02 -0.96 -8.25
N VAL A 37 -5.74 -1.87 -9.18
CA VAL A 37 -5.69 -3.32 -8.95
C VAL A 37 -4.26 -3.83 -9.19
N TRP A 38 -3.86 -4.81 -8.40
CA TRP A 38 -2.70 -5.67 -8.61
C TRP A 38 -3.18 -7.13 -8.58
N GLU A 39 -2.83 -7.90 -9.60
CA GLU A 39 -3.29 -9.29 -9.74
C GLU A 39 -2.51 -10.23 -8.83
N THR A 40 -1.29 -9.86 -8.46
CA THR A 40 -0.44 -10.66 -7.57
C THR A 40 0.18 -9.83 -6.45
N LYS A 41 0.52 -10.51 -5.34
CA LYS A 41 1.24 -9.89 -4.23
C LYS A 41 2.61 -9.35 -4.65
N ALA A 42 3.27 -10.04 -5.59
CA ALA A 42 4.55 -9.62 -6.13
C ALA A 42 4.47 -8.29 -6.91
N GLU A 43 3.39 -8.06 -7.66
CA GLU A 43 3.14 -6.79 -8.34
C GLU A 43 2.90 -5.65 -7.35
N LEU A 44 2.11 -5.89 -6.30
CA LEU A 44 1.89 -4.93 -5.23
C LEU A 44 3.21 -4.59 -4.52
N ASP A 45 4.02 -5.59 -4.18
CA ASP A 45 5.31 -5.39 -3.52
C ASP A 45 6.30 -4.61 -4.40
N ALA A 46 6.31 -4.86 -5.71
CA ALA A 46 7.12 -4.09 -6.66
C ALA A 46 6.66 -2.62 -6.72
N ALA A 47 5.36 -2.36 -6.69
CA ALA A 47 4.82 -1.00 -6.64
C ALA A 47 5.19 -0.29 -5.32
N ILE A 48 5.15 -1.00 -4.20
CA ILE A 48 5.58 -0.47 -2.89
C ILE A 48 7.08 -0.13 -2.91
N ALA A 49 7.92 -1.01 -3.45
CA ALA A 49 9.35 -0.72 -3.57
C ALA A 49 9.59 0.53 -4.44
N ALA A 50 8.90 0.66 -5.57
CA ALA A 50 9.02 1.81 -6.46
C ALA A 50 8.55 3.12 -5.81
N ILE A 51 7.44 3.11 -5.05
CA ILE A 51 6.98 4.34 -4.39
C ILE A 51 7.90 4.75 -3.24
N ILE A 52 8.50 3.80 -2.52
CA ILE A 52 9.51 4.08 -1.50
C ILE A 52 10.77 4.67 -2.12
N GLU A 53 11.23 4.13 -3.25
CA GLU A 53 12.38 4.66 -3.98
C GLU A 53 12.12 6.10 -4.44
N ARG A 54 10.91 6.37 -4.95
CA ARG A 54 10.50 7.71 -5.40
C ARG A 54 10.29 8.69 -4.24
N PHE A 55 9.70 8.22 -3.14
CA PHE A 55 9.32 9.01 -1.98
C PHE A 55 9.72 8.29 -0.69
N PRO A 56 10.96 8.46 -0.21
CA PRO A 56 11.50 7.68 0.91
C PRO A 56 10.66 7.69 2.20
N TYR A 57 9.92 8.77 2.46
CA TYR A 57 9.02 8.87 3.62
C TYR A 57 7.88 7.82 3.59
N ARG A 58 7.50 7.32 2.40
CA ARG A 58 6.50 6.26 2.24
C ARG A 58 6.89 4.98 2.95
N ALA A 59 8.19 4.73 3.19
CA ALA A 59 8.64 3.56 3.94
C ALA A 59 8.08 3.51 5.37
N ALA A 60 7.69 4.65 5.96
CA ALA A 60 7.19 4.72 7.32
C ALA A 60 5.88 3.95 7.56
N VAL A 61 5.11 3.65 6.51
CA VAL A 61 3.84 2.89 6.61
C VAL A 61 3.97 1.42 6.19
N TYR A 62 5.17 0.99 5.80
CA TYR A 62 5.43 -0.36 5.33
C TYR A 62 6.48 -1.05 6.20
N ARG A 63 6.24 -2.32 6.53
CA ARG A 63 7.19 -3.21 7.18
C ARG A 63 7.64 -4.26 6.18
N GLN A 64 8.93 -4.33 5.91
CA GLN A 64 9.50 -5.41 5.11
C GLN A 64 9.55 -6.71 5.92
N THR A 65 9.06 -7.80 5.34
CA THR A 65 9.03 -9.14 5.93
C THR A 65 9.64 -10.17 4.97
N ALA A 66 9.73 -11.42 5.39
CA ALA A 66 10.17 -12.51 4.50
C ALA A 66 9.20 -12.78 3.34
N GLU A 67 7.94 -12.36 3.47
CA GLU A 67 6.84 -12.58 2.51
C GLU A 67 6.52 -11.30 1.69
N GLY A 68 7.44 -10.33 1.70
CA GLY A 68 7.25 -9.02 1.06
C GLY A 68 6.81 -7.95 2.07
N PHE A 69 6.03 -6.97 1.63
CA PHE A 69 5.59 -5.88 2.51
C PHE A 69 4.31 -6.21 3.28
N ALA A 70 4.26 -5.73 4.51
CA ALA A 70 3.09 -5.70 5.39
C ALA A 70 2.85 -4.28 5.90
N ALA A 71 1.64 -3.98 6.36
CA ALA A 71 1.36 -2.70 7.00
C ALA A 71 2.05 -2.59 8.36
N VAL A 72 2.45 -1.37 8.71
CA VAL A 72 2.64 -1.02 10.13
C VAL A 72 1.26 -0.89 10.81
N PRO A 73 1.16 -1.04 12.13
CA PRO A 73 -0.06 -0.66 12.85
C PRO A 73 -0.42 0.80 12.59
N GLU A 74 -1.71 1.11 12.42
CA GLU A 74 -2.18 2.47 12.11
C GLU A 74 -1.73 3.49 13.17
N ALA A 75 -1.63 3.07 14.45
CA ALA A 75 -1.13 3.90 15.54
C ALA A 75 0.38 4.23 15.45
N GLU A 76 1.14 3.51 14.61
CA GLU A 76 2.56 3.77 14.33
C GLU A 76 2.77 4.64 13.08
N GLU A 77 1.72 4.93 12.30
CA GLU A 77 1.86 5.78 11.12
C GLU A 77 2.19 7.23 11.52
N PRO A 78 3.06 7.93 10.76
CA PRO A 78 3.32 9.35 10.99
C PRO A 78 2.04 10.17 10.88
N ALA A 79 1.81 11.07 11.83
CA ALA A 79 0.60 11.90 11.89
C ALA A 79 0.42 12.81 10.66
N ASP A 80 1.51 13.13 9.96
CA ASP A 80 1.54 13.96 8.76
C ASP A 80 1.63 13.12 7.46
N TYR A 81 1.60 11.78 7.54
CA TYR A 81 1.74 10.90 6.38
C TYR A 81 0.79 11.29 5.24
N GLU A 82 -0.51 11.37 5.51
CA GLU A 82 -1.50 11.73 4.50
C GLU A 82 -1.29 13.14 3.94
N THR A 83 -0.77 14.07 4.75
CA THR A 83 -0.43 15.42 4.28
C THR A 83 0.75 15.37 3.31
N GLN A 84 1.79 14.59 3.60
CA GLN A 84 2.92 14.41 2.70
C GLN A 84 2.50 13.75 1.38
N VAL A 85 1.63 12.74 1.44
CA VAL A 85 1.07 12.05 0.26
C VAL A 85 0.31 13.01 -0.65
N ASN A 86 -0.56 13.86 -0.09
CA ASN A 86 -1.34 14.84 -0.85
C ASN A 86 -0.48 15.94 -1.50
N GLN A 87 0.79 16.08 -1.11
CA GLN A 87 1.73 17.07 -1.64
C GLN A 87 2.67 16.50 -2.70
N GLU A 88 2.56 15.21 -3.02
CA GLU A 88 3.39 14.62 -4.07
C GLU A 88 3.17 15.35 -5.41
N PRO A 89 4.10 15.28 -6.36
CA PRO A 89 3.83 15.77 -7.71
C PRO A 89 2.93 14.78 -8.47
N TRP A 90 1.83 15.29 -9.05
CA TRP A 90 1.11 14.59 -10.11
C TRP A 90 2.08 14.46 -11.29
N ALA A 91 2.47 13.23 -11.63
CA ALA A 91 3.34 12.96 -12.77
C ALA A 91 2.55 13.02 -14.08
#